data_AF-A0A9D8QU09-F1
#
_entry.id   AF-A0A9D8QU09-F1
#
_cell.length_a   1.000
_cell.length_b   1.000
_cell.length_c   1.000
_cell.angle_alpha   90.00
_cell.angle_beta   90.00
_cell.angle_gamma   90.00
#
_symmetry.space_group_name_H-M   'P 1'
#
loop_
_entity.id
_entity.type
_entity.pdbx_description
1 polymer ?
#
loop_
_entity_poly.entity_id
_entity_poly.type
_entity_poly.pdbx_seq_one_letter_code
_entity_poly.pdbx_strand_id
1 'polypeptide(L)'
;MESQYQIFDFRPDSPDYVKMISSRAGIIPDYSEERLRSLRTAADDVEQASEKKVRVGIFADDMPQNIVTRVYNYQLDVILLKGNESDVMIDNLRRTLDPDIRPGIRIVRTLDLPSMD
;
A
#
# COMPACT_ATOMS: atom_id res chain seq x y z
N MET A 1 20.31 12.15 3.99
CA MET A 1 20.21 10.85 3.31
C MET A 1 18.74 10.67 2.97
N GLU A 2 18.37 10.82 1.70
CA GLU A 2 16.99 10.53 1.31
C GLU A 2 16.74 9.04 1.45
N SER A 3 15.67 8.67 2.17
CA SER A 3 15.28 7.28 2.29
C SER A 3 14.85 6.75 0.93
N GLN A 4 15.48 5.65 0.49
CA GLN A 4 15.11 4.89 -0.70
C GLN A 4 13.67 4.31 -0.59
N TYR A 5 13.11 4.29 0.61
CA TYR A 5 11.79 3.74 0.92
C TYR A 5 10.83 4.84 1.39
N GLN A 6 9.61 4.80 0.88
CA GLN A 6 8.47 5.58 1.37
C GLN A 6 7.50 4.60 2.05
N ILE A 7 7.25 4.79 3.34
CA ILE A 7 6.45 3.87 4.16
C ILE A 7 5.07 4.47 4.41
N PHE A 8 4.03 3.68 4.21
CA PHE A 8 2.65 4.00 4.52
C PHE A 8 2.14 3.00 5.55
N ASP A 9 1.80 3.46 6.75
CA ASP A 9 1.20 2.63 7.78
C ASP A 9 -0.33 2.72 7.69
N PHE A 10 -0.98 1.62 7.31
CA PHE A 10 -2.43 1.52 7.18
C PHE A 10 -3.09 0.83 8.38
N ARG A 11 -2.34 0.61 9.47
CA ARG A 11 -2.90 0.05 10.70
C ARG A 11 -3.62 1.14 11.49
N PRO A 12 -4.91 0.97 11.82
CA PRO A 12 -5.72 2.03 12.43
C PRO A 12 -5.25 2.45 13.84
N ASP A 13 -4.51 1.58 14.52
CA ASP A 13 -3.89 1.78 15.83
C ASP A 13 -2.51 2.48 15.76
N SER A 14 -1.97 2.70 14.56
CA SER A 14 -0.68 3.36 14.38
C SER A 14 -0.78 4.89 14.58
N PRO A 15 0.16 5.51 15.32
CA PRO A 15 0.22 6.98 15.44
C PRO A 15 0.47 7.68 14.10
N ASP A 16 1.04 6.97 13.12
CA ASP A 16 1.34 7.44 11.77
C ASP A 16 0.29 6.97 10.75
N TYR A 17 -0.92 6.61 11.19
CA TYR A 17 -1.98 6.08 10.32
C TYR A 17 -2.27 7.02 9.14
N VAL A 18 -2.06 6.51 7.94
CA VAL A 18 -2.29 7.24 6.69
C VAL A 18 -3.79 7.23 6.37
N LYS A 19 -4.47 8.31 6.77
CA LYS A 19 -5.88 8.55 6.47
C LYS A 19 -6.12 8.62 4.95
N MET A 20 -7.17 7.93 4.48
CA MET A 20 -7.70 8.16 3.14
C MET A 20 -8.29 9.57 3.05
N ILE A 21 -7.95 10.31 2.00
CA ILE A 21 -8.67 11.54 1.69
C ILE A 21 -9.93 11.13 0.95
N SER A 22 -11.07 11.32 1.62
CA SER A 22 -12.39 11.03 1.04
C SER A 22 -12.63 11.88 -0.21
N SER A 23 -12.80 11.21 -1.34
CA SER A 23 -13.03 11.84 -2.65
C SER A 23 -14.39 12.55 -2.76
N ARG A 24 -15.33 12.31 -1.82
CA ARG A 24 -16.75 12.76 -1.86
C ARG A 24 -17.51 12.54 -3.18
N ALA A 25 -16.93 11.78 -4.12
CA ALA A 25 -17.55 11.39 -5.36
C ALA A 25 -18.07 9.96 -5.19
N GLY A 26 -19.39 9.76 -5.32
CA GLY A 26 -20.07 8.48 -5.06
C GLY A 26 -19.70 7.31 -6.00
N ILE A 27 -18.58 7.40 -6.72
CA ILE A 27 -18.15 6.47 -7.77
C ILE A 27 -16.61 6.43 -7.99
N ILE A 28 -15.79 7.14 -7.20
CA ILE A 28 -14.34 7.27 -7.46
C ILE A 28 -13.49 6.83 -6.23
N PRO A 29 -12.45 5.97 -6.41
CA PRO A 29 -11.66 5.43 -5.30
C PRO A 29 -10.84 6.50 -4.57
N ASP A 30 -10.57 6.26 -3.28
CA ASP A 30 -9.84 7.16 -2.39
C ASP A 30 -8.37 7.31 -2.80
N TYR A 31 -8.01 8.50 -3.27
CA TYR A 31 -6.67 8.80 -3.76
C TYR A 31 -5.68 9.09 -2.62
N SER A 32 -4.40 8.76 -2.83
CA SER A 32 -3.29 9.31 -2.04
C SER A 32 -3.15 10.82 -2.30
N GLU A 33 -2.58 11.59 -1.38
CA GLU A 33 -2.31 13.03 -1.58
C GLU A 33 -1.48 13.29 -2.84
N GLU A 34 -0.47 12.46 -3.11
CA GLU A 34 0.36 12.56 -4.31
C GLU A 34 -0.46 12.37 -5.59
N ARG A 35 -1.36 11.39 -5.63
CA ARG A 35 -2.24 11.14 -6.78
C ARG A 35 -3.30 12.23 -6.95
N LEU A 36 -3.81 12.77 -5.85
CA LEU A 36 -4.69 13.94 -5.86
C LEU A 36 -3.98 15.17 -6.42
N ARG A 37 -2.71 15.39 -6.05
CA ARG A 37 -1.90 16.48 -6.60
C ARG A 37 -1.68 16.27 -8.09
N SER A 38 -1.26 15.08 -8.52
CA SER A 38 -1.03 14.79 -9.93
C SER A 38 -2.29 14.93 -10.80
N LEU A 39 -3.45 14.51 -10.29
CA LEU A 39 -4.74 14.70 -10.97
C LEU A 39 -5.18 16.18 -11.01
N ARG A 40 -4.82 16.99 -10.00
CA ARG A 40 -5.07 18.44 -9.99
C ARG A 40 -4.13 19.21 -10.92
N THR A 41 -2.91 18.73 -11.13
CA THR A 41 -1.92 19.32 -12.06
C THR A 41 -1.96 18.71 -13.47
N ALA A 42 -3.03 18.00 -13.84
CA ALA A 42 -3.24 17.44 -15.19
C ALA A 42 -3.46 18.51 -16.30
N ALA A 43 -2.67 19.59 -16.26
CA ALA A 43 -2.43 20.53 -17.35
C ALA A 43 -0.98 20.48 -17.84
N ASP A 44 -0.04 19.83 -17.14
CA ASP A 44 1.34 19.73 -17.59
C ASP A 44 1.88 18.31 -17.39
N ASP A 45 1.98 17.59 -18.50
CA ASP A 45 2.86 16.45 -18.72
C ASP A 45 4.28 16.82 -18.33
N VAL A 46 4.75 16.36 -17.18
CA VAL A 46 6.14 15.98 -16.99
C VAL A 46 6.14 14.80 -16.02
N GLU A 47 6.35 13.59 -16.54
CA GLU A 47 6.95 12.50 -15.78
C GLU A 47 8.31 12.98 -15.25
N GLN A 48 8.29 13.68 -14.12
CA GLN A 48 9.52 13.94 -13.39
C GLN A 48 9.95 12.60 -12.82
N ALA A 49 10.96 12.02 -13.47
CA ALA A 49 11.82 10.97 -12.97
C ALA A 49 12.55 11.46 -11.70
N SER A 50 11.78 11.74 -10.66
CA SER A 50 12.25 11.68 -9.28
C SER A 50 12.59 10.22 -9.01
N GLU A 51 13.74 9.97 -8.40
CA GLU A 51 14.18 8.62 -8.02
C GLU A 51 13.01 7.88 -7.35
N LYS A 52 12.46 6.88 -8.04
CA LYS A 52 11.22 6.22 -7.62
C LYS A 52 11.49 5.49 -6.32
N LYS A 53 11.15 6.12 -5.20
CA LYS A 53 11.23 5.51 -3.87
C LYS A 53 10.36 4.26 -3.85
N VAL A 54 10.90 3.19 -3.28
CA VAL A 54 10.15 1.94 -3.10
C VAL A 54 9.04 2.19 -2.10
N ARG A 55 7.79 2.01 -2.53
CA ARG A 55 6.62 2.28 -1.69
C ARG A 55 6.23 1.02 -0.92
N VAL A 56 6.17 1.13 0.41
CA VAL A 56 5.91 0.03 1.33
C VAL A 56 4.63 0.30 2.09
N GLY A 57 3.63 -0.59 2.01
CA GLY A 57 2.42 -0.52 2.82
C GLY A 57 2.44 -1.52 3.97
N ILE A 58 2.13 -1.07 5.18
CA ILE A 58 2.03 -1.91 6.38
C ILE A 58 0.56 -2.17 6.69
N PHE A 59 0.20 -3.43 6.86
CA PHE A 59 -1.15 -3.90 7.18
C PHE A 59 -1.10 -4.88 8.36
N ALA A 60 -2.19 -4.98 9.11
CA ALA A 60 -2.39 -5.99 10.14
C ALA A 60 -3.88 -6.30 10.23
N ASP A 61 -4.24 -7.58 10.03
CA ASP A 61 -5.61 -8.10 10.15
C ASP A 61 -6.65 -7.33 9.29
N ASP A 62 -6.20 -6.73 8.19
CA ASP A 62 -7.05 -5.94 7.30
C ASP A 62 -7.75 -6.84 6.27
N MET A 63 -8.91 -6.41 5.79
CA MET A 63 -9.65 -7.14 4.77
C MET A 63 -8.84 -7.18 3.47
N PRO A 64 -8.76 -8.34 2.75
CA PRO A 64 -8.00 -8.44 1.50
C PRO A 64 -8.35 -7.36 0.48
N GLN A 65 -9.63 -7.00 0.38
CA GLN A 65 -10.12 -5.95 -0.52
C GLN A 65 -9.55 -4.56 -0.19
N ASN A 66 -9.38 -4.26 1.11
CA ASN A 66 -8.78 -2.99 1.53
C ASN A 66 -7.31 -2.95 1.12
N ILE A 67 -6.57 -4.03 1.35
CA ILE A 67 -5.16 -4.15 0.96
C ILE A 67 -5.01 -3.96 -0.55
N VAL A 68 -5.83 -4.66 -1.35
CA VAL A 68 -5.88 -4.52 -2.80
C VAL A 68 -6.12 -3.06 -3.23
N THR A 69 -7.11 -2.42 -2.62
CA THR A 69 -7.46 -1.02 -2.91
C THR A 69 -6.29 -0.08 -2.60
N ARG A 70 -5.61 -0.28 -1.46
CA ARG A 70 -4.45 0.52 -1.05
C ARG A 70 -3.24 0.29 -1.95
N VAL A 71 -2.97 -0.95 -2.36
CA VAL A 71 -1.90 -1.27 -3.32
C VAL A 71 -2.10 -0.50 -4.62
N TYR A 72 -3.31 -0.50 -5.16
CA TYR A 72 -3.64 0.23 -6.39
C TYR A 72 -3.53 1.75 -6.22
N ASN A 73 -4.13 2.30 -5.15
CA ASN A 73 -4.21 3.75 -4.95
C ASN A 73 -2.85 4.38 -4.61
N TYR A 74 -2.01 3.68 -3.86
CA TYR A 74 -0.68 4.16 -3.44
C TYR A 74 0.44 3.61 -4.34
N GLN A 75 0.12 2.76 -5.31
CA GLN A 75 1.07 2.13 -6.24
C GLN A 75 2.22 1.43 -5.48
N LEU A 76 1.86 0.68 -4.43
CA LEU A 76 2.81 0.02 -3.53
C LEU A 76 3.67 -1.00 -4.29
N ASP A 77 4.94 -1.10 -3.92
CA ASP A 77 5.89 -2.10 -4.43
C ASP A 77 6.04 -3.28 -3.47
N VAL A 78 5.77 -3.03 -2.18
CA VAL A 78 5.91 -4.01 -1.10
C VAL A 78 4.72 -3.88 -0.15
N ILE A 79 4.18 -5.00 0.29
CA ILE A 79 3.27 -5.06 1.44
C ILE A 79 3.92 -5.83 2.58
N LEU A 80 3.83 -5.27 3.78
CA LEU A 80 4.25 -5.89 5.04
C LEU A 80 3.00 -6.27 5.82
N LEU A 81 2.81 -7.57 6.05
CA LEU A 81 1.74 -8.13 6.87
C LEU A 81 2.27 -8.37 8.29
N LYS A 82 1.62 -7.73 9.26
CA LYS A 82 1.96 -7.77 10.70
C LYS A 82 0.84 -8.34 11.56
N GLY A 83 -0.22 -8.88 10.95
CA GLY A 83 -1.32 -9.50 11.66
C GLY A 83 -1.22 -11.03 11.66
N ASN A 84 -2.37 -11.67 11.83
CA ASN A 84 -2.55 -13.11 11.78
C ASN A 84 -3.16 -13.55 10.44
N GLU A 85 -2.71 -12.95 9.34
CA GLU A 85 -3.17 -13.30 8.01
C GLU A 85 -2.88 -14.78 7.70
N SER A 86 -3.91 -15.51 7.27
CA SER A 86 -3.78 -16.94 6.93
C SER A 86 -3.03 -17.13 5.61
N ASP A 87 -2.36 -18.26 5.45
CA ASP A 87 -1.63 -18.56 4.19
C ASP A 87 -2.57 -18.59 2.98
N VAL A 88 -3.83 -19.01 3.17
CA VAL A 88 -4.87 -18.98 2.13
C VAL A 88 -5.20 -17.55 1.72
N MET A 89 -5.31 -16.63 2.68
CA MET A 89 -5.56 -15.22 2.41
C MET A 89 -4.37 -14.59 1.66
N ILE A 90 -3.14 -14.91 2.05
CA ILE A 90 -1.92 -14.43 1.41
C ILE A 90 -1.80 -14.96 -0.03
N ASP A 91 -2.10 -16.24 -0.28
CA ASP A 91 -2.06 -16.83 -1.63
C ASP A 91 -3.12 -16.19 -2.55
N ASN A 92 -4.35 -16.02 -2.05
CA ASN A 92 -5.41 -15.33 -2.79
C ASN A 92 -5.06 -13.87 -3.09
N LEU A 93 -4.44 -13.19 -2.13
CA LEU A 93 -3.97 -11.82 -2.30
C LEU A 93 -2.88 -11.74 -3.38
N ARG A 94 -1.91 -12.67 -3.38
CA ARG A 94 -0.85 -12.76 -4.40
C ARG A 94 -1.45 -12.91 -5.80
N ARG A 95 -2.40 -13.83 -5.97
CA ARG A 95 -3.09 -14.08 -7.27
C ARG A 95 -3.92 -12.91 -7.76
N THR A 96 -4.45 -12.11 -6.84
CA THR A 96 -5.26 -10.92 -7.17
C THR A 96 -4.35 -9.74 -7.54
N LEU A 97 -3.19 -9.63 -6.88
CA LEU A 97 -2.28 -8.52 -7.07
C LEU A 97 -1.36 -8.70 -8.28
N ASP A 98 -0.83 -9.91 -8.50
CA ASP A 98 0.14 -10.20 -9.57
C ASP A 98 -0.41 -11.34 -10.44
N PRO A 99 -0.59 -11.12 -11.77
CA PRO A 99 -0.09 -9.98 -12.56
C PRO A 99 -1.01 -8.76 -12.66
N ASP A 100 -2.26 -8.84 -12.23
CA ASP A 100 -3.30 -7.90 -12.71
C ASP A 100 -3.20 -6.46 -12.16
N ILE A 101 -2.82 -6.27 -10.90
CA ILE A 101 -2.90 -4.96 -10.22
C ILE A 101 -1.53 -4.31 -10.06
N ARG A 102 -0.54 -5.11 -9.66
CA ARG A 102 0.85 -4.72 -9.46
C ARG A 102 1.78 -5.90 -9.77
N PRO A 103 2.22 -6.02 -11.04
CA PRO A 103 3.17 -7.05 -11.43
C PRO A 103 4.42 -7.02 -10.55
N GLY A 104 4.84 -8.18 -10.04
CA GLY A 104 6.06 -8.31 -9.24
C GLY A 104 5.99 -7.70 -7.84
N ILE A 105 4.79 -7.43 -7.30
CA ILE A 105 4.67 -6.95 -5.91
C ILE A 105 5.30 -7.94 -4.91
N ARG A 106 6.03 -7.42 -3.93
CA ARG A 106 6.60 -8.24 -2.85
C ARG A 106 5.65 -8.29 -1.66
N ILE A 107 5.29 -9.50 -1.22
CA ILE A 107 4.51 -9.74 0.00
C ILE A 107 5.46 -10.28 1.06
N VAL A 108 5.54 -9.60 2.20
CA VAL A 108 6.40 -10.00 3.33
C VAL A 108 5.51 -10.18 4.56
N ARG A 109 5.62 -11.34 5.21
CA ARG A 109 4.94 -11.64 6.47
C ARG A 109 5.94 -11.52 7.61
N THR A 110 5.50 -10.90 8.71
CA THR A 110 6.26 -10.87 9.95
C THR A 110 6.04 -12.19 10.71
N LEU A 111 7.11 -12.77 11.22
CA LEU A 111 7.06 -13.94 12.09
C LEU A 111 7.42 -13.49 13.50
N ASP A 112 6.49 -13.66 14.44
CA ASP A 112 6.82 -13.48 15.85
C ASP A 112 7.69 -14.65 16.29
N LEU A 113 8.93 -14.34 16.64
CA LEU A 113 9.82 -15.32 17.23
C LEU A 113 9.45 -15.46 18.70
N PRO A 114 9.18 -16.68 19.21
CA PRO A 114 9.00 -16.87 20.62
C PRO A 114 10.28 -16.45 21.35
N SER A 115 10.15 -15.63 22.39
CA SER A 115 11.23 -15.35 23.32
C SER A 115 11.69 -16.69 23.92
N MET A 116 12.99 -16.99 23.87
CA MET A 116 13.55 -18.10 24.64
C MET A 116 13.61 -17.68 26.11
N ASP A 117 12.77 -18.28 26.95
CA ASP A 117 12.92 -18.30 28.41
C ASP A 117 14.06 -19.23 28.85
#